data_AF-A0A9L0RN13-F1
#
_entry.id   AF-A0A9L0RN13-F1
#
_cell.length_a   1.000
_cell.length_b   1.000
_cell.length_c   1.000
_cell.angle_alpha   90.00
_cell.angle_beta   90.00
_cell.angle_gamma   90.00
#
_symmetry.space_group_name_H-M   'P 1'
#
loop_
_entity.id
_entity.type
_entity.pdbx_description
1 polymer ?
#
loop_
_entity_poly.entity_id
_entity_poly.type
_entity_poly.pdbx_seq_one_letter_code
_entity_poly.pdbx_strand_id
1 'polypeptide(L)'
;KISPRFPERKRLCSAAGSIQGLRHLARRTISTASRRQFENKVPEKQKLFQEDNGIPVHLKGGIADALLYRATMILTVGGTAYAIYQLAVASFPKKQD
;
A
#
# COMPACT_ATOMS: atom_id res chain seq x y z
N LYS A 1 10.67 -77.34 8.65
CA LYS A 1 9.35 -77.12 8.00
C LYS A 1 9.37 -75.69 7.45
N ILE A 2 9.86 -75.52 6.22
CA ILE A 2 9.05 -75.28 5.00
C ILE A 2 8.46 -73.86 4.99
N SER A 3 9.10 -72.95 4.24
CA SER A 3 8.51 -71.73 3.63
C SER A 3 7.24 -72.10 2.83
N PRO A 4 6.27 -71.22 2.50
CA PRO A 4 6.52 -70.26 1.40
C PRO A 4 5.57 -69.03 1.25
N ARG A 5 5.86 -68.23 0.21
CA ARG A 5 4.91 -67.70 -0.80
C ARG A 5 4.09 -66.44 -0.41
N PHE A 6 4.49 -65.24 -0.87
CA PHE A 6 4.13 -64.59 -2.17
C PHE A 6 3.06 -63.48 -1.94
N PRO A 7 2.80 -62.58 -2.90
CA PRO A 7 3.20 -61.17 -2.83
C PRO A 7 2.03 -60.28 -3.29
N GLU A 8 2.38 -59.10 -3.83
CA GLU A 8 1.69 -58.42 -4.94
C GLU A 8 0.57 -57.41 -4.64
N ARG A 9 0.94 -56.17 -5.00
CA ARG A 9 0.14 -55.02 -5.44
C ARG A 9 -0.75 -54.39 -4.37
N LYS A 10 -0.62 -53.10 -4.12
CA LYS A 10 -0.83 -51.96 -5.04
C LYS A 10 -0.16 -50.77 -4.32
N ARG A 11 0.42 -49.74 -4.93
CA ARG A 11 0.04 -49.05 -6.15
C ARG A 11 1.09 -47.94 -6.37
N LEU A 12 1.56 -47.86 -7.60
CA LEU A 12 1.76 -46.62 -8.37
C LEU A 12 2.65 -45.49 -7.79
N CYS A 13 3.71 -45.24 -8.55
CA CYS A 13 4.24 -43.92 -8.88
C CYS A 13 5.03 -43.18 -7.77
N SER A 14 6.30 -43.57 -7.66
CA SER A 14 7.40 -42.72 -7.18
C SER A 14 7.63 -41.54 -8.15
N ALA A 15 6.83 -40.48 -8.02
CA ALA A 15 7.13 -39.15 -8.60
C ALA A 15 6.42 -37.98 -7.90
N ALA A 16 5.65 -38.22 -6.83
CA ALA A 16 4.81 -37.19 -6.19
C ALA A 16 5.33 -36.68 -4.83
N GLY A 17 6.36 -37.32 -4.25
CA GLY A 17 6.91 -36.93 -2.95
C GLY A 17 7.68 -35.60 -2.98
N SER A 18 8.46 -35.36 -4.04
CA SER A 18 9.28 -34.16 -4.17
C SER A 18 8.45 -32.90 -4.40
N ILE A 19 7.36 -32.98 -5.17
CA ILE A 19 6.51 -31.83 -5.50
C ILE A 19 5.66 -31.40 -4.28
N GLN A 20 5.19 -32.35 -3.48
CA GLN A 20 4.41 -32.03 -2.27
C GLN A 20 5.31 -31.45 -1.16
N GLY A 21 6.51 -31.99 -0.97
CA GLY A 21 7.50 -31.44 -0.05
C GLY A 21 7.96 -30.03 -0.45
N LEU A 22 8.27 -29.82 -1.74
CA LEU A 22 8.59 -28.48 -2.26
C LEU A 22 7.42 -27.52 -2.12
N ARG A 23 6.17 -27.96 -2.36
CA ARG A 23 4.98 -27.09 -2.16
C ARG A 23 4.81 -26.69 -0.70
N HIS A 24 5.08 -27.58 0.24
CA HIS A 24 4.95 -27.28 1.66
C HIS A 24 6.06 -26.36 2.17
N LEU A 25 7.29 -26.51 1.65
CA LEU A 25 8.43 -25.63 1.91
C LEU A 25 8.23 -24.26 1.24
N ALA A 26 7.86 -24.23 -0.04
CA ALA A 26 7.54 -23.00 -0.76
C ALA A 26 6.38 -22.24 -0.11
N ARG A 27 5.31 -22.91 0.36
CA ARG A 27 4.23 -22.27 1.12
C ARG A 27 4.71 -21.66 2.43
N ARG A 28 5.57 -22.33 3.19
CA ARG A 28 6.16 -21.76 4.43
C ARG A 28 7.05 -20.56 4.12
N THR A 29 7.93 -20.66 3.12
CA THR A 29 8.85 -19.59 2.75
C THR A 29 8.12 -18.37 2.17
N ILE A 30 7.12 -18.55 1.31
CA ILE A 30 6.33 -17.46 0.72
C ILE A 30 5.47 -16.76 1.79
N SER A 31 4.90 -17.52 2.73
CA SER A 31 4.06 -16.98 3.80
C SER A 31 4.83 -16.13 4.83
N THR A 32 6.13 -16.38 5.02
CA THR A 32 7.00 -15.62 5.93
C THR A 32 7.87 -14.57 5.25
N ALA A 33 8.20 -14.71 3.96
CA ALA A 33 9.05 -13.76 3.24
C ALA A 33 8.28 -12.47 2.85
N SER A 34 7.01 -12.59 2.46
CA SER A 34 6.18 -11.42 2.09
C SER A 34 5.85 -10.54 3.30
N ARG A 35 5.72 -11.10 4.52
CA ARG A 35 5.40 -10.34 5.73
C ARG A 35 6.58 -9.56 6.35
N ARG A 36 7.83 -9.80 5.92
CA ARG A 36 9.02 -9.13 6.47
C ARG A 36 9.56 -7.99 5.60
N GLN A 37 9.00 -7.73 4.43
CA GLN A 37 9.51 -6.66 3.55
C GLN A 37 9.16 -5.24 4.01
N PHE A 38 8.23 -5.08 4.95
CA PHE A 38 7.94 -3.79 5.57
C PHE A 38 8.10 -3.92 7.09
N GLU A 39 9.15 -3.30 7.62
CA GLU A 39 9.30 -3.19 9.08
C GLU A 39 8.11 -2.45 9.66
N ASN A 40 7.61 -2.89 10.83
CA ASN A 40 6.50 -2.22 11.47
C ASN A 40 6.93 -0.83 11.96
N LYS A 41 6.58 0.21 11.22
CA LYS A 41 6.84 1.62 11.56
C LYS A 41 5.73 2.29 12.38
N VAL A 42 4.66 1.55 12.73
CA VAL A 42 3.57 2.07 13.56
C VAL A 42 4.07 2.67 14.89
N PRO A 43 4.96 2.03 15.68
CA PRO A 43 5.41 2.62 16.95
C PRO A 43 6.18 3.94 16.76
N GLU A 44 6.95 4.08 15.67
CA GLU A 44 7.68 5.31 15.36
C GLU A 44 6.74 6.47 15.01
N LYS A 45 5.74 6.20 14.16
CA LYS A 45 4.73 7.20 13.79
C LYS A 45 3.83 7.55 14.98
N GLN A 46 3.47 6.56 15.80
CA GLN A 46 2.69 6.78 17.02
C GLN A 46 3.44 7.70 17.99
N LYS A 47 4.75 7.51 18.18
CA LYS A 47 5.57 8.40 18.99
C LYS A 47 5.59 9.83 18.45
N LEU A 48 5.76 10.00 17.14
CA LEU A 48 5.79 11.32 16.49
C LEU A 48 4.45 12.08 16.64
N PHE A 49 3.32 11.39 16.46
CA PHE A 49 2.00 12.02 16.58
C PHE A 49 1.54 12.22 18.03
N GLN A 50 2.09 11.47 18.99
CA GLN A 50 1.78 11.59 20.42
C GLN A 50 2.75 12.49 21.19
N GLU A 51 3.82 12.99 20.56
CA GLU A 51 4.74 13.95 21.17
C GLU A 51 4.00 15.25 21.54
N ASP A 52 4.09 15.70 22.79
CA ASP A 52 3.33 16.85 23.30
C ASP A 52 3.95 18.20 22.90
N ASN A 53 3.95 18.47 21.60
CA ASN A 53 4.55 19.66 21.00
C ASN A 53 3.56 20.82 20.83
N GLY A 54 2.28 20.65 21.20
CA GLY A 54 1.21 21.64 20.95
C GLY A 54 0.92 21.92 19.47
N ILE A 55 1.56 21.22 18.53
CA ILE A 55 1.39 21.39 17.07
C ILE A 55 0.09 20.73 16.61
N PRO A 56 -0.74 21.42 15.79
CA PRO A 56 -1.99 20.86 15.29
C PRO A 56 -1.74 19.67 14.35
N VAL A 57 -2.65 18.70 14.37
CA VAL A 57 -2.48 17.39 13.68
C VAL A 57 -2.17 17.51 12.18
N HIS A 58 -2.65 18.55 11.49
CA HIS A 58 -2.43 18.78 10.05
C HIS A 58 -1.04 19.35 9.69
N LEU A 59 -0.19 19.65 10.68
CA LEU A 59 1.20 20.05 10.50
C LEU A 59 2.18 19.08 11.18
N LYS A 60 1.67 18.03 11.84
CA LYS A 60 2.46 17.15 12.69
C LYS A 60 3.28 16.11 11.91
N GLY A 61 2.99 15.92 10.62
CA GLY A 61 3.83 15.15 9.70
C GLY A 61 5.04 15.93 9.16
N GLY A 62 5.17 17.23 9.49
CA GLY A 62 6.38 18.02 9.29
C GLY A 62 6.32 18.98 8.08
N ILE A 63 7.49 19.25 7.48
CA ILE A 63 7.67 20.29 6.45
C ILE A 63 6.84 19.99 5.19
N ALA A 64 6.67 18.71 4.84
CA ALA A 64 5.88 18.29 3.68
C ALA A 64 4.41 18.73 3.82
N ASP A 65 3.82 18.58 5.00
CA ASP A 65 2.43 18.97 5.27
C ASP A 65 2.25 20.49 5.16
N ALA A 66 3.23 21.26 5.65
CA ALA A 66 3.21 22.72 5.57
C ALA A 66 3.33 23.22 4.12
N LEU A 67 4.19 22.61 3.31
CA LEU A 67 4.32 22.93 1.88
C LEU A 67 3.05 22.56 1.11
N LEU A 68 2.50 21.37 1.37
CA LEU A 68 1.27 20.92 0.75
C LEU A 68 0.11 21.87 1.07
N TYR A 69 -0.05 22.25 2.33
CA TYR A 69 -1.07 23.21 2.76
C TYR A 69 -0.94 24.55 2.03
N ARG A 70 0.28 25.11 1.96
CA ARG A 70 0.53 26.38 1.25
C ARG A 70 0.24 26.27 -0.24
N ALA A 71 0.64 25.18 -0.88
CA ALA A 71 0.37 24.94 -2.28
C ALA A 71 -1.14 24.84 -2.56
N THR A 72 -1.87 24.10 -1.73
CA THR A 72 -3.34 24.00 -1.82
C THR A 72 -4.02 25.35 -1.60
N MET A 73 -3.55 26.15 -0.65
CA MET A 73 -4.08 27.50 -0.41
C MET A 73 -3.85 28.43 -1.61
N ILE A 74 -2.65 28.43 -2.19
CA ILE A 74 -2.35 29.23 -3.39
C ILE A 74 -3.23 28.80 -4.56
N LEU A 75 -3.36 27.50 -4.80
CA LEU A 75 -4.15 26.96 -5.91
C LEU A 75 -5.63 27.29 -5.75
N THR A 76 -6.19 27.14 -4.55
CA THR A 76 -7.62 27.42 -4.29
C THR A 76 -7.93 28.89 -4.42
N VAL A 77 -7.15 29.78 -3.77
CA VAL A 77 -7.36 31.23 -3.87
C VAL A 77 -7.15 31.72 -5.31
N GLY A 78 -6.08 31.27 -5.97
CA GLY A 78 -5.81 31.60 -7.37
C GLY A 78 -6.90 31.10 -8.31
N GLY A 79 -7.35 29.86 -8.12
CA GLY A 79 -8.43 29.26 -8.90
C GLY A 79 -9.76 29.99 -8.75
N THR A 80 -10.12 30.38 -7.51
CA THR A 80 -11.34 31.18 -7.26
C THR A 80 -11.25 32.55 -7.92
N ALA A 81 -10.12 33.25 -7.80
CA ALA A 81 -9.92 34.55 -8.46
C ALA A 81 -10.04 34.43 -9.99
N TYR A 82 -9.45 33.39 -10.57
CA TYR A 82 -9.55 33.11 -12.00
C TYR A 82 -10.98 32.79 -12.43
N ALA A 83 -11.71 31.99 -11.65
CA ALA A 83 -13.11 31.69 -11.92
C ALA A 83 -13.99 32.96 -11.89
N ILE A 84 -13.76 33.85 -10.93
CA ILE A 84 -14.47 35.15 -10.86
C ILE A 84 -14.14 36.01 -12.09
N TYR A 85 -12.87 36.07 -12.49
CA TYR A 85 -12.47 36.78 -13.72
C TYR A 85 -13.19 36.22 -14.95
N GLN A 86 -13.22 34.90 -15.11
CA GLN A 86 -13.92 34.25 -16.22
C GLN A 86 -15.43 34.51 -16.19
N LEU A 87 -16.05 34.44 -15.01
CA LEU A 87 -17.46 34.78 -14.85
C LEU A 87 -17.74 36.23 -15.23
N ALA A 88 -16.89 37.17 -14.82
CA ALA A 88 -17.04 38.57 -15.19
C ALA A 88 -16.91 38.77 -16.71
N VAL A 89 -15.90 38.16 -17.35
CA VAL A 89 -15.72 38.22 -18.81
C VAL A 89 -16.90 37.58 -19.55
N ALA A 90 -17.46 36.49 -19.04
CA ALA A 90 -18.62 35.82 -19.62
C ALA A 90 -19.92 36.61 -19.42
N SER A 91 -20.02 37.42 -18.36
CA SER A 91 -21.22 38.20 -18.03
C SER A 91 -21.40 39.43 -18.93
N PHE A 92 -20.32 39.91 -19.55
CA PHE A 92 -20.40 41.01 -20.51
C PHE A 92 -20.43 40.47 -21.95
N PRO A 93 -21.42 40.87 -22.78
CA PRO A 93 -21.50 40.43 -24.16
C PRO A 93 -20.28 40.94 -24.94
N LYS A 94 -19.54 40.03 -25.55
CA LYS A 94 -18.43 40.38 -26.46
C LYS A 94 -19.05 40.78 -27.79
N LYS A 95 -18.72 41.98 -28.28
CA LYS A 95 -19.12 42.39 -29.63
C LYS A 95 -18.57 41.37 -30.63
N GLN A 96 -19.46 40.79 -31.44
CA GLN A 96 -19.07 40.04 -32.62
C GLN A 96 -18.72 41.07 -33.67
N ASP A 97 -17.46 41.08 -34.11
CA ASP A 97 -17.06 41.78 -35.35
C ASP A 97 -17.65 41.06 -36.57
#